data_AF-A0A7S1KDH4-F1
#
_entry.id   AF-A0A7S1KDH4-F1
#
_cell.length_a   1.000
_cell.length_b   1.000
_cell.length_c   1.000
_cell.angle_alpha   90.00
_cell.angle_beta   90.00
_cell.angle_gamma   90.00
#
_symmetry.space_group_name_H-M   'P 1'
#
loop_
_entity.id
_entity.type
_entity.pdbx_description
1 polymer ?
#
loop_
_entity_poly.entity_id
_entity_poly.type
_entity_poly.pdbx_seq_one_letter_code
_entity_poly.pdbx_strand_id
1 'polypeptide(L)'
;RLSPDGAVVPPPTCADQDELVRVSEMYGVLEAMYPNILANDVMQTLLIMIGKKQPKMTCLFKSSLHGSSYTSLAQRVVGRRGLLFVIKCDDTNTIAVFADTKLHLPADPTSELHFDCPVSLFSVCGAFEEGVTKIEVPRGEQFVVVAGTQGAVTEEAGEPRGNLAIADGRLWLGRGEHCPTDDLLKCYQW
;
A
#
# COMPACT_ATOMS: atom_id res chain seq x y z
N ARG A 1 -17.59 41.42 4.39
CA ARG A 1 -16.48 42.18 3.75
C ARG A 1 -15.85 41.23 2.75
N LEU A 2 -16.10 41.45 1.45
CA LEU A 2 -15.43 40.69 0.39
C LEU A 2 -13.99 41.22 0.29
N SER A 3 -13.03 40.31 0.14
CA SER A 3 -11.63 40.68 -0.09
C SER A 3 -11.50 41.45 -1.41
N PRO A 4 -10.62 42.47 -1.49
CA PRO A 4 -10.42 43.22 -2.73
C PRO A 4 -9.88 42.33 -3.85
N ASP A 5 -10.25 42.64 -5.09
CA ASP A 5 -9.77 41.94 -6.29
C ASP A 5 -8.24 41.91 -6.32
N GLY A 6 -7.68 40.70 -6.48
CA GLY A 6 -6.23 40.47 -6.50
C GLY A 6 -5.60 40.15 -5.14
N ALA A 7 -6.39 40.06 -4.06
CA ALA A 7 -5.89 39.53 -2.80
C ALA A 7 -5.55 38.03 -2.95
N VAL A 8 -4.25 37.72 -2.99
CA VAL A 8 -3.76 36.34 -2.87
C VAL A 8 -4.12 35.88 -1.46
N VAL A 9 -5.21 35.11 -1.35
CA VAL A 9 -5.56 34.45 -0.10
C VAL A 9 -4.48 33.40 0.14
N PRO A 10 -3.68 33.53 1.22
CA PRO A 10 -2.70 32.50 1.53
C PRO A 10 -3.46 31.18 1.73
N PRO A 11 -2.93 30.05 1.23
CA PRO A 11 -3.57 28.77 1.45
C PRO A 11 -3.74 28.54 2.95
N PRO A 12 -4.89 28.01 3.40
CA PRO A 12 -5.11 27.74 4.81
C PRO A 12 -3.97 26.87 5.35
N THR A 13 -3.32 27.35 6.41
CA THR A 13 -2.30 26.59 7.13
C THR A 13 -2.98 25.77 8.21
N CYS A 14 -2.69 24.47 8.23
CA CYS A 14 -3.17 23.57 9.28
C CYS A 14 -1.96 23.04 10.06
N ALA A 15 -1.97 23.24 11.38
CA ALA A 15 -0.89 22.76 12.26
C ALA A 15 -1.03 21.26 12.57
N ASP A 16 -2.26 20.72 12.50
CA ASP A 16 -2.56 19.31 12.71
C ASP A 16 -2.98 18.67 11.37
N GLN A 17 -2.11 17.83 10.82
CA GLN A 17 -2.36 17.15 9.56
C GLN A 17 -3.55 16.17 9.67
N ASP A 18 -3.75 15.52 10.81
CA ASP A 18 -4.87 14.60 11.03
C ASP A 18 -6.20 15.35 11.11
N GLU A 19 -6.21 16.56 11.67
CA GLU A 19 -7.38 17.45 11.63
C GLU A 19 -7.73 17.86 10.19
N LEU A 20 -6.72 18.20 9.39
CA LEU A 20 -6.93 18.55 7.98
C LEU A 20 -7.54 17.39 7.20
N VAL A 21 -7.08 16.15 7.44
CA VAL A 21 -7.67 14.95 6.81
C VAL A 21 -9.14 14.80 7.20
N ARG A 22 -9.45 14.85 8.50
CA ARG A 22 -10.84 14.74 9.00
C ARG A 22 -11.76 15.79 8.40
N VAL A 23 -11.31 17.04 8.37
CA VAL A 23 -12.08 18.16 7.79
C VAL A 23 -12.25 17.97 6.28
N SER A 24 -11.20 17.55 5.58
CA SER A 24 -11.24 17.29 4.14
C SER A 24 -12.20 16.15 3.78
N GLU A 25 -12.26 15.10 4.60
CA GLU A 25 -13.26 14.03 4.48
C GLU A 25 -14.68 14.56 4.73
N MET A 26 -14.88 15.34 5.79
CA MET A 26 -16.19 15.90 6.15
C MET A 26 -16.76 16.79 5.03
N TYR A 27 -15.92 17.55 4.35
CA TYR A 27 -16.31 18.40 3.21
C TYR A 27 -16.24 17.70 1.85
N GLY A 28 -15.87 16.40 1.79
CA GLY A 28 -15.81 15.63 0.55
C GLY A 28 -14.71 16.07 -0.42
N VAL A 29 -13.70 16.81 0.03
CA VAL A 29 -12.59 17.30 -0.81
C VAL A 29 -11.38 16.39 -0.78
N LEU A 30 -11.32 15.42 0.14
CA LEU A 30 -10.16 14.53 0.28
C LEU A 30 -9.86 13.73 -1.00
N GLU A 31 -10.89 13.22 -1.69
CA GLU A 31 -10.68 12.45 -2.92
C GLU A 31 -10.14 13.31 -4.06
N ALA A 32 -10.51 14.59 -4.13
CA ALA A 32 -9.99 15.52 -5.12
C ALA A 32 -8.52 15.87 -4.84
N MET A 33 -8.14 15.99 -3.56
CA MET A 33 -6.76 16.26 -3.15
C MET A 33 -5.85 15.03 -3.26
N TYR A 34 -6.39 13.84 -2.99
CA TYR A 34 -5.67 12.59 -2.94
C TYR A 34 -6.41 11.52 -3.75
N PRO A 35 -6.38 11.61 -5.10
CA PRO A 35 -7.10 10.70 -5.97
C PRO A 35 -6.66 9.25 -5.74
N ASN A 36 -7.59 8.32 -5.94
CA ASN A 36 -7.28 6.90 -5.92
C ASN A 36 -6.40 6.54 -7.13
N ILE A 37 -5.50 5.57 -6.96
CA ILE A 37 -4.68 5.06 -8.07
C ILE A 37 -5.57 4.41 -9.14
N LEU A 38 -6.63 3.73 -8.72
CA LEU A 38 -7.55 3.02 -9.62
C LEU A 38 -8.87 3.77 -9.76
N ALA A 39 -9.42 3.70 -10.96
CA ALA A 39 -10.82 4.01 -11.21
C ALA A 39 -11.75 3.01 -10.49
N ASN A 40 -12.99 3.43 -10.20
CA ASN A 40 -13.94 2.66 -9.39
C ASN A 40 -14.34 1.33 -10.03
N ASP A 41 -14.46 1.27 -11.35
CA ASP A 41 -14.78 0.08 -12.13
C ASP A 41 -13.62 -0.94 -12.12
N VAL A 42 -12.38 -0.47 -12.22
CA VAL A 42 -11.17 -1.29 -12.09
C VAL A 42 -11.06 -1.86 -10.67
N MET A 43 -11.30 -1.03 -9.66
CA MET A 43 -11.38 -1.49 -8.27
C MET A 43 -12.46 -2.56 -8.10
N GLN A 44 -13.68 -2.34 -8.62
CA GLN A 44 -14.76 -3.32 -8.54
C GLN A 44 -14.40 -4.65 -9.23
N THR A 45 -13.68 -4.60 -10.35
CA THR A 45 -13.19 -5.78 -11.07
C THR A 45 -12.25 -6.60 -10.18
N LEU A 46 -11.25 -5.96 -9.54
CA LEU A 46 -10.36 -6.62 -8.59
C LEU A 46 -11.14 -7.30 -7.45
N LEU A 47 -12.10 -6.59 -6.86
CA LEU A 47 -12.91 -7.12 -5.75
C LEU A 47 -13.71 -8.36 -6.17
N ILE A 48 -14.28 -8.36 -7.38
CA ILE A 48 -14.97 -9.52 -7.93
C ILE A 48 -14.01 -10.69 -8.10
N MET A 49 -12.80 -10.46 -8.64
CA MET A 49 -11.78 -11.49 -8.86
C MET A 49 -11.30 -12.14 -7.54
N ILE A 50 -11.24 -11.38 -6.44
CA ILE A 50 -10.94 -11.91 -5.11
C ILE A 50 -12.18 -12.45 -4.36
N GLY A 51 -13.34 -12.54 -5.02
CA GLY A 51 -14.56 -13.11 -4.48
C GLY A 51 -15.33 -12.19 -3.50
N LYS A 52 -15.03 -10.89 -3.47
CA LYS A 52 -15.68 -9.89 -2.62
C LYS A 52 -16.67 -9.05 -3.45
N LYS A 53 -17.92 -9.49 -3.58
CA LYS A 53 -18.92 -8.81 -4.44
C LYS A 53 -19.44 -7.49 -3.88
N GLN A 54 -19.53 -7.34 -2.55
CA GLN A 54 -20.00 -6.13 -1.87
C GLN A 54 -19.19 -5.85 -0.59
N PRO A 55 -17.87 -5.64 -0.67
CA PRO A 55 -17.07 -5.41 0.51
C PRO A 55 -17.25 -3.97 0.99
N LYS A 56 -17.28 -3.78 2.32
CA LYS A 56 -17.03 -2.47 2.90
C LYS A 56 -15.54 -2.16 2.72
N MET A 57 -15.22 -1.32 1.74
CA MET A 57 -13.86 -0.84 1.54
C MET A 57 -13.57 0.32 2.48
N THR A 58 -12.33 0.37 2.98
CA THR A 58 -11.83 1.51 3.74
C THR A 58 -10.38 1.71 3.36
N CYS A 59 -10.05 2.91 2.90
CA CYS A 59 -8.67 3.26 2.60
C CYS A 59 -7.89 3.39 3.91
N LEU A 60 -6.99 2.45 4.19
CA LEU A 60 -6.16 2.47 5.40
C LEU A 60 -4.90 3.32 5.23
N PHE A 61 -4.33 3.36 4.03
CA PHE A 61 -3.08 4.05 3.75
C PHE A 61 -2.99 4.54 2.30
N LYS A 62 -2.58 5.80 2.10
CA LYS A 62 -2.06 6.34 0.84
C LYS A 62 -0.75 7.04 1.13
N SER A 63 0.30 6.77 0.34
CA SER A 63 1.59 7.42 0.53
C SER A 63 1.52 8.93 0.34
N SER A 64 0.68 9.41 -0.59
CA SER A 64 0.43 10.82 -0.82
C SER A 64 -0.25 11.54 0.34
N LEU A 65 -1.00 10.81 1.17
CA LEU A 65 -1.75 11.36 2.32
C LEU A 65 -1.01 11.18 3.65
N HIS A 66 -0.42 10.01 3.86
CA HIS A 66 0.14 9.59 5.15
C HIS A 66 1.68 9.54 5.16
N GLY A 67 2.32 10.03 4.09
CA GLY A 67 3.75 9.90 3.86
C GLY A 67 4.15 8.49 3.40
N SER A 68 5.43 8.31 3.10
CA SER A 68 5.94 7.05 2.55
C SER A 68 6.70 6.18 3.55
N SER A 69 6.75 6.53 4.83
CA SER A 69 7.51 5.75 5.82
C SER A 69 6.88 4.38 6.11
N TYR A 70 7.72 3.39 6.40
CA TYR A 70 7.27 2.06 6.80
C TYR A 70 6.47 2.11 8.11
N THR A 71 6.93 2.92 9.05
CA THR A 71 6.25 3.12 10.34
C THR A 71 4.83 3.67 10.16
N SER A 72 4.63 4.65 9.26
CA SER A 72 3.30 5.22 8.98
C SER A 72 2.33 4.19 8.41
N LEU A 73 2.81 3.30 7.53
CA LEU A 73 2.03 2.18 7.02
C LEU A 73 1.66 1.24 8.17
N ALA A 74 2.66 0.73 8.89
CA ALA A 74 2.49 -0.25 9.95
C ALA A 74 1.48 0.20 11.01
N GLN A 75 1.57 1.45 11.49
CA GLN A 75 0.62 2.01 12.46
C GLN A 75 -0.85 1.95 12.02
N ARG A 76 -1.11 1.99 10.71
CA ARG A 76 -2.47 2.02 10.14
C ARG A 76 -3.00 0.64 9.76
N VAL A 77 -2.12 -0.24 9.28
CA VAL A 77 -2.52 -1.55 8.72
C VAL A 77 -2.35 -2.70 9.72
N VAL A 78 -1.50 -2.57 10.74
CA VAL A 78 -1.30 -3.62 11.73
C VAL A 78 -2.62 -3.93 12.43
N GLY A 79 -2.91 -5.22 12.53
CA GLY A 79 -4.15 -5.73 13.11
C GLY A 79 -5.38 -5.66 12.21
N ARG A 80 -5.26 -5.13 10.99
CA ARG A 80 -6.30 -5.17 9.95
C ARG A 80 -6.16 -6.44 9.12
N ARG A 81 -7.28 -6.91 8.56
CA ARG A 81 -7.36 -8.14 7.76
C ARG A 81 -7.90 -7.86 6.35
N GLY A 82 -7.50 -8.69 5.38
CA GLY A 82 -8.04 -8.64 4.03
C GLY A 82 -7.53 -7.40 3.31
N LEU A 83 -6.21 -7.28 3.25
CA LEU A 83 -5.53 -6.09 2.78
C LEU A 83 -5.35 -6.15 1.27
N LEU A 84 -5.81 -5.11 0.58
CA LEU A 84 -5.53 -4.89 -0.84
C LEU A 84 -4.49 -3.78 -0.94
N PHE A 85 -3.29 -4.15 -1.38
CA PHE A 85 -2.22 -3.24 -1.75
C PHE A 85 -2.40 -2.88 -3.22
N VAL A 86 -2.37 -1.58 -3.54
CA VAL A 86 -2.41 -1.08 -4.91
C VAL A 86 -1.22 -0.15 -5.08
N ILE A 87 -0.37 -0.46 -6.05
CA ILE A 87 0.93 0.18 -6.21
C ILE A 87 1.05 0.63 -7.64
N LYS A 88 1.19 1.95 -7.82
CA LYS A 88 1.59 2.54 -9.09
C LYS A 88 3.11 2.45 -9.18
N CYS A 89 3.62 1.57 -10.03
CA CYS A 89 5.07 1.36 -10.20
C CYS A 89 5.69 2.49 -11.02
N ASP A 90 5.01 2.89 -12.08
CA ASP A 90 5.35 4.02 -12.94
C ASP A 90 4.07 4.57 -13.58
N ASP A 91 4.19 5.44 -14.59
CA ASP A 91 3.03 6.06 -15.25
C ASP A 91 2.15 5.10 -16.05
N THR A 92 2.65 3.91 -16.33
CA THR A 92 2.00 2.90 -17.17
C THR A 92 1.65 1.62 -16.40
N ASN A 93 2.45 1.27 -15.39
CA ASN A 93 2.34 0.02 -14.66
C ASN A 93 1.71 0.21 -13.29
N THR A 94 0.67 -0.57 -13.04
CA THR A 94 0.03 -0.66 -11.72
C THR A 94 -0.18 -2.12 -11.37
N ILE A 95 0.20 -2.49 -10.15
CA ILE A 95 0.02 -3.83 -9.61
C ILE A 95 -0.89 -3.78 -8.39
N ALA A 96 -1.55 -4.89 -8.12
CA ALA A 96 -2.33 -5.07 -6.91
C ALA A 96 -2.06 -6.42 -6.26
N VAL A 97 -2.05 -6.44 -4.93
CA VAL A 97 -1.87 -7.67 -4.14
C VAL A 97 -2.91 -7.71 -3.05
N PHE A 98 -3.67 -8.80 -3.01
CA PHE A 98 -4.60 -9.08 -1.92
C PHE A 98 -4.03 -10.16 -1.00
N ALA A 99 -3.92 -9.85 0.28
CA ALA A 99 -3.52 -10.80 1.32
C ALA A 99 -4.70 -11.03 2.29
N ASP A 100 -5.26 -12.24 2.31
CA ASP A 100 -6.38 -12.60 3.22
C ASP A 100 -5.88 -13.06 4.58
N THR A 101 -5.18 -12.18 5.26
CA THR A 101 -4.74 -12.41 6.63
C THR A 101 -4.65 -11.10 7.40
N LYS A 102 -4.50 -11.22 8.71
CA LYS A 102 -4.27 -10.10 9.60
C LYS A 102 -2.78 -9.77 9.57
N LEU A 103 -2.41 -8.52 9.28
CA LEU A 103 -1.01 -8.14 9.31
C LEU A 103 -0.54 -7.98 10.77
N HIS A 104 0.59 -8.62 11.07
CA HIS A 104 1.23 -8.58 12.38
C HIS A 104 2.69 -8.15 12.24
N LEU A 105 3.16 -7.32 13.18
CA LEU A 105 4.58 -7.11 13.37
C LEU A 105 5.15 -8.22 14.27
N PRO A 106 6.44 -8.56 14.12
CA PRO A 106 7.11 -9.42 15.09
C PRO A 106 7.13 -8.79 16.49
N ALA A 107 7.25 -9.65 17.50
CA ALA A 107 7.37 -9.20 18.90
C ALA A 107 8.70 -8.49 19.17
N ASP A 108 9.78 -8.96 18.53
CA ASP A 108 11.07 -8.29 18.54
C ASP A 108 11.14 -7.31 17.36
N PRO A 109 11.33 -5.99 17.61
CA PRO A 109 11.34 -4.97 16.56
C PRO A 109 12.51 -5.10 15.58
N THR A 110 13.54 -5.90 15.87
CA THR A 110 14.69 -6.15 15.00
C THR A 110 14.54 -7.39 14.11
N SER A 111 13.55 -8.23 14.40
CA SER A 111 13.31 -9.49 13.69
C SER A 111 12.35 -9.32 12.51
N GLU A 112 12.15 -10.41 11.75
CA GLU A 112 11.09 -10.53 10.75
C GLU A 112 10.06 -11.58 11.19
N LEU A 113 8.84 -11.47 10.66
CA LEU A 113 7.77 -12.43 10.88
C LEU A 113 7.26 -12.96 9.55
N HIS A 114 7.35 -14.27 9.38
CA HIS A 114 6.80 -15.01 8.24
C HIS A 114 5.46 -15.64 8.61
N PHE A 115 4.45 -15.53 7.75
CA PHE A 115 3.21 -16.28 7.88
C PHE A 115 2.58 -16.63 6.54
N ASP A 116 2.13 -17.89 6.43
CA ASP A 116 1.40 -18.39 5.28
C ASP A 116 0.01 -17.76 5.21
N CYS A 117 -0.38 -17.30 4.03
CA CYS A 117 -1.72 -16.79 3.80
C CYS A 117 -2.11 -16.83 2.33
N PRO A 118 -3.41 -17.00 2.00
CA PRO A 118 -3.86 -16.82 0.63
C PRO A 118 -3.49 -15.44 0.09
N VAL A 119 -2.71 -15.44 -0.98
CA VAL A 119 -2.33 -14.23 -1.72
C VAL A 119 -2.90 -14.29 -3.14
N SER A 120 -3.41 -13.17 -3.62
CA SER A 120 -3.74 -12.98 -5.04
C SER A 120 -2.98 -11.77 -5.57
N LEU A 121 -2.12 -12.00 -6.57
CA LEU A 121 -1.32 -10.98 -7.24
C LEU A 121 -1.98 -10.64 -8.59
N PHE A 122 -1.96 -9.37 -8.95
CA PHE A 122 -2.56 -8.86 -10.18
C PHE A 122 -1.64 -7.83 -10.83
N SER A 123 -1.52 -7.92 -12.15
CA SER A 123 -1.18 -6.75 -12.97
C SER A 123 -2.47 -6.06 -13.34
N VAL A 124 -2.58 -4.77 -13.03
CA VAL A 124 -3.80 -3.98 -13.24
C VAL A 124 -3.71 -3.17 -14.53
N CYS A 125 -2.55 -2.56 -14.77
CA CYS A 125 -2.25 -1.78 -15.97
C CYS A 125 -0.82 -2.05 -16.45
N GLY A 126 -0.59 -1.89 -17.75
CA GLY A 126 0.74 -1.76 -18.36
C GLY A 126 1.40 -3.05 -18.83
N ALA A 127 1.29 -4.14 -18.07
CA ALA A 127 2.01 -5.38 -18.41
C ALA A 127 1.24 -6.30 -19.41
N PHE A 128 -0.08 -6.21 -19.46
CA PHE A 128 -0.93 -7.07 -20.30
C PHE A 128 -1.97 -6.24 -21.05
N GLU A 129 -2.30 -6.64 -22.28
CA GLU A 129 -3.32 -5.97 -23.12
C GLU A 129 -4.75 -6.23 -22.64
N GLU A 130 -4.97 -7.34 -21.92
CA GLU A 130 -6.29 -7.86 -21.53
C GLU A 130 -6.92 -7.10 -20.34
N GLY A 131 -6.23 -6.08 -19.81
CA GLY A 131 -6.63 -5.35 -18.61
C GLY A 131 -6.19 -6.07 -17.34
N VAL A 132 -7.05 -6.08 -16.31
CA VAL A 132 -6.71 -6.64 -15.00
C VAL A 132 -6.46 -8.14 -15.10
N THR A 133 -5.21 -8.53 -14.93
CA THR A 133 -4.72 -9.90 -15.12
C THR A 133 -4.25 -10.46 -13.80
N LYS A 134 -4.82 -11.60 -13.39
CA LYS A 134 -4.37 -12.32 -12.21
C LYS A 134 -3.11 -13.10 -12.53
N ILE A 135 -2.09 -12.94 -11.71
CA ILE A 135 -0.84 -13.69 -11.78
C ILE A 135 -0.96 -14.86 -10.81
N GLU A 136 -0.72 -16.07 -11.32
CA GLU A 136 -0.75 -17.28 -10.51
C GLU A 136 0.43 -17.29 -9.53
N VAL A 137 0.12 -17.48 -8.24
CA VAL A 137 1.11 -17.62 -7.17
C VAL A 137 0.98 -19.05 -6.64
N PRO A 138 1.99 -19.91 -6.82
CA PRO A 138 2.01 -21.27 -6.29
C PRO A 138 1.70 -21.30 -4.79
N ARG A 139 1.00 -22.34 -4.34
CA ARG A 139 0.56 -22.43 -2.93
C ARG A 139 1.72 -22.33 -1.92
N GLY A 140 2.89 -22.86 -2.25
CA GLY A 140 4.08 -22.79 -1.40
C GLY A 140 4.72 -21.40 -1.35
N GLU A 141 4.37 -20.52 -2.29
CA GLU A 141 4.84 -19.14 -2.39
C GLU A 141 3.83 -18.15 -1.78
N GLN A 142 2.68 -18.63 -1.29
CA GLN A 142 1.62 -17.79 -0.74
C GLN A 142 1.85 -17.48 0.74
N PHE A 143 2.73 -16.51 0.98
CA PHE A 143 3.02 -15.99 2.31
C PHE A 143 3.37 -14.51 2.28
N VAL A 144 3.45 -13.93 3.46
CA VAL A 144 3.90 -12.56 3.71
C VAL A 144 5.01 -12.59 4.76
N VAL A 145 6.05 -11.80 4.53
CA VAL A 145 7.14 -11.57 5.49
C VAL A 145 7.17 -10.09 5.86
N VAL A 146 7.11 -9.80 7.16
CA VAL A 146 7.02 -8.45 7.70
C VAL A 146 8.19 -8.18 8.62
N ALA A 147 8.95 -7.11 8.37
CA ALA A 147 10.00 -6.66 9.28
C ALA A 147 9.42 -6.00 10.53
N GLY A 148 10.10 -6.12 11.67
CA GLY A 148 9.91 -5.20 12.77
C GLY A 148 10.31 -3.77 12.39
N THR A 149 9.92 -2.78 13.19
CA THR A 149 10.17 -1.36 12.89
C THR A 149 11.65 -0.95 12.92
N GLN A 150 12.53 -1.83 13.40
CA GLN A 150 13.98 -1.66 13.45
C GLN A 150 14.71 -2.82 12.75
N GLY A 151 13.97 -3.68 12.04
CA GLY A 151 14.48 -4.87 11.38
C GLY A 151 14.43 -4.74 9.86
N ALA A 152 14.63 -5.86 9.19
CA ALA A 152 14.52 -5.99 7.76
C ALA A 152 13.97 -7.38 7.42
N VAL A 153 13.23 -7.46 6.32
CA VAL A 153 12.99 -8.71 5.62
C VAL A 153 14.24 -9.08 4.85
N THR A 154 14.70 -10.31 5.06
CA THR A 154 15.87 -10.90 4.41
C THR A 154 15.47 -11.71 3.19
N GLU A 155 16.34 -11.73 2.17
CA GLU A 155 16.20 -12.68 1.06
C GLU A 155 16.78 -14.06 1.43
N GLU A 156 16.64 -15.05 0.55
CA GLU A 156 17.13 -16.42 0.80
C GLU A 156 18.62 -16.50 1.18
N ALA A 157 19.44 -15.57 0.68
CA ALA A 157 20.87 -15.47 1.02
C ALA A 157 21.14 -14.91 2.43
N GLY A 158 20.10 -14.50 3.16
CA GLY A 158 20.18 -13.86 4.47
C GLY A 158 20.47 -12.35 4.43
N GLU A 159 20.51 -11.75 3.24
CA GLU A 159 20.78 -10.32 3.09
C GLU A 159 19.52 -9.49 3.37
N PRO A 160 19.60 -8.42 4.19
CA PRO A 160 18.45 -7.55 4.46
C PRO A 160 18.10 -6.71 3.22
N ARG A 161 16.85 -6.81 2.75
CA ARG A 161 16.42 -6.18 1.49
C ARG A 161 15.28 -5.19 1.62
N GLY A 162 14.29 -5.41 2.47
CA GLY A 162 13.09 -4.55 2.51
C GLY A 162 12.30 -4.62 3.82
N ASN A 163 11.14 -3.98 3.89
CA ASN A 163 10.31 -3.96 5.10
C ASN A 163 9.13 -4.93 5.04
N LEU A 164 8.65 -5.22 3.84
CA LEU A 164 7.53 -6.13 3.58
C LEU A 164 7.81 -6.88 2.29
N ALA A 165 7.72 -8.21 2.32
CA ALA A 165 7.73 -9.06 1.15
C ALA A 165 6.42 -9.86 1.07
N ILE A 166 5.86 -10.00 -0.13
CA ILE A 166 4.62 -10.73 -0.37
C ILE A 166 4.78 -11.65 -1.56
N ALA A 167 4.16 -12.83 -1.47
CA ALA A 167 4.16 -13.86 -2.51
C ALA A 167 5.59 -14.30 -2.88
N ASP A 168 6.35 -14.79 -1.88
CA ASP A 168 7.74 -15.24 -2.06
C ASP A 168 8.66 -14.20 -2.73
N GLY A 169 8.57 -12.96 -2.24
CA GLY A 169 9.39 -11.87 -2.77
C GLY A 169 9.02 -11.39 -4.17
N ARG A 170 7.88 -11.78 -4.74
CA ARG A 170 7.35 -11.19 -5.98
C ARG A 170 6.98 -9.72 -5.82
N LEU A 171 6.66 -9.30 -4.60
CA LEU A 171 6.48 -7.89 -4.26
C LEU A 171 7.26 -7.54 -2.99
N TRP A 172 8.07 -6.48 -3.08
CA TRP A 172 8.76 -5.87 -1.94
C TRP A 172 8.35 -4.41 -1.77
N LEU A 173 8.16 -3.98 -0.53
CA LEU A 173 8.03 -2.58 -0.15
C LEU A 173 9.21 -2.11 0.69
N GLY A 174 9.69 -0.91 0.38
CA GLY A 174 10.86 -0.32 1.02
C GLY A 174 12.15 -1.08 0.71
N ARG A 175 12.27 -1.61 -0.52
CA ARG A 175 13.46 -2.36 -0.93
C ARG A 175 14.65 -1.42 -1.15
N GLY A 176 15.81 -1.75 -0.58
CA GLY A 176 17.07 -1.10 -0.88
C GLY A 176 18.15 -2.07 -1.34
N GLU A 177 19.28 -1.53 -1.79
CA GLU A 177 20.37 -2.33 -2.37
C GLU A 177 21.15 -3.13 -1.32
N HIS A 178 21.31 -2.63 -0.09
CA HIS A 178 22.06 -3.33 0.97
C HIS A 178 21.34 -3.37 2.32
N CYS A 179 20.28 -2.58 2.45
CA CYS A 179 19.45 -2.48 3.64
C CYS A 179 18.05 -2.02 3.21
N PRO A 180 17.01 -2.28 4.03
CA PRO A 180 15.71 -1.68 3.77
C PRO A 180 15.81 -0.16 3.74
N THR A 181 14.94 0.46 2.95
CA THR A 181 14.70 1.91 3.02
C THR A 181 13.41 2.14 3.79
N ASP A 182 13.34 3.20 4.60
CA ASP A 182 12.07 3.59 5.21
C ASP A 182 11.07 4.08 4.16
N ASP A 183 11.56 4.54 3.00
CA ASP A 183 10.72 5.00 1.89
C ASP A 183 10.06 3.84 1.12
N LEU A 184 8.77 3.62 1.39
CA LEU A 184 7.92 2.62 0.74
C LEU A 184 7.66 2.91 -0.74
N LEU A 185 8.00 4.10 -1.25
CA LEU A 185 7.95 4.34 -2.70
C LEU A 185 8.97 3.48 -3.46
N LYS A 186 10.01 2.99 -2.79
CA LYS A 186 10.90 1.97 -3.35
C LYS A 186 10.24 0.60 -3.28
N CYS A 187 9.42 0.34 -4.28
CA CYS A 187 8.82 -0.96 -4.52
C CYS A 187 9.70 -1.75 -5.49
N TYR A 188 9.69 -3.07 -5.35
CA TYR A 188 10.27 -3.97 -6.34
C TYR A 188 9.30 -5.10 -6.63
N GLN A 189 9.14 -5.38 -7.92
CA GLN A 189 8.35 -6.51 -8.41
C GLN A 189 9.26 -7.38 -9.28
N TRP A 190 9.20 -8.70 -9.09
CA TRP A 190 9.87 -9.70 -9.92
C TRP A 190 8.89 -10.34 -10.91
#